data_AF-A0A8T3L4B6-F1
#
_entry.id   AF-A0A8T3L4B6-F1
#
_cell.length_a   1.000
_cell.length_b   1.000
_cell.length_c   1.000
_cell.angle_alpha   90.00
_cell.angle_beta   90.00
_cell.angle_gamma   90.00
#
_symmetry.space_group_name_H-M   'P 1'
#
loop_
_entity.id
_entity.type
_entity.pdbx_description
1 polymer ?
#
loop_
_entity_poly.entity_id
_entity_poly.type
_entity_poly.pdbx_seq_one_letter_code
_entity_poly.pdbx_strand_id
1 'polypeptide(L)'
;MFGFLGSLFGTAKAGETIVEGISNAADKLFYTDEEQAEDAAKARTEGFGVYMAWLESTSGSRLARRVIALMVTGIWATEHMMSVALGSYAVFATDPVKWERVSAMLAGNATENNALVGVVLLFYFGGPAAMEGVKGLVDRWVKR
;
A
#
# COMPACT_ATOMS: atom_id res chain seq x y z
N MET A 1 -18.77 -1.11 -4.90
CA MET A 1 -17.63 -1.90 -4.38
C MET A 1 -16.32 -1.67 -5.13
N PHE A 2 -16.30 -1.55 -6.46
CA PHE A 2 -15.07 -1.27 -7.23
C PHE A 2 -14.45 0.13 -7.02
N GLY A 3 -15.25 1.13 -6.63
CA GLY A 3 -14.75 2.51 -6.39
C GLY A 3 -13.90 2.68 -5.14
N PHE A 4 -14.14 1.89 -4.09
CA PHE A 4 -13.37 1.97 -2.84
C PHE A 4 -11.97 1.34 -2.98
N LEU A 5 -11.87 0.27 -3.76
CA LEU A 5 -10.57 -0.30 -4.16
C LEU A 5 -9.82 0.71 -5.05
N GLY A 6 -10.49 1.35 -6.01
CA GLY A 6 -9.88 2.38 -6.87
C GLY A 6 -9.26 3.57 -6.13
N SER A 7 -9.87 4.05 -5.04
CA SER A 7 -9.31 5.13 -4.24
C SER A 7 -8.10 4.69 -3.38
N LEU A 8 -8.03 3.42 -2.98
CA LEU A 8 -6.86 2.83 -2.33
C LEU A 8 -5.69 2.59 -3.31
N PHE A 9 -5.99 2.38 -4.60
CA PHE A 9 -4.97 2.21 -5.64
C PHE A 9 -4.40 3.51 -6.21
N GLY A 10 -4.92 4.67 -5.80
CA GLY A 10 -4.25 5.97 -5.96
C GLY A 10 -4.14 6.44 -7.41
N THR A 11 -5.25 6.46 -8.13
CA THR A 11 -5.31 7.04 -9.47
C THR A 11 -5.85 8.48 -9.40
N ALA A 12 -5.27 9.34 -10.25
CA ALA A 12 -5.54 10.77 -10.45
C ALA A 12 -4.70 11.77 -9.63
N LYS A 13 -4.88 11.92 -8.31
CA LYS A 13 -4.39 13.13 -7.61
C LYS A 13 -2.88 13.26 -7.39
N ALA A 14 -2.11 12.17 -7.42
CA ALA A 14 -0.65 12.23 -7.25
C ALA A 14 0.10 12.65 -8.53
N GLY A 15 -0.55 12.57 -9.70
CA GLY A 15 0.05 12.95 -10.97
C GLY A 15 0.14 14.47 -11.14
N GLU A 16 -0.93 15.20 -10.82
CA GLU A 16 -1.01 16.66 -11.01
C GLU A 16 0.06 17.41 -10.22
N THR A 17 0.29 17.05 -8.95
CA THR A 17 1.28 17.75 -8.09
C THR A 17 2.73 17.50 -8.54
N ILE A 18 3.01 16.36 -9.17
CA ILE A 18 4.35 16.04 -9.69
C ILE A 18 4.57 16.74 -11.05
N VAL A 19 3.54 16.82 -11.88
CA VAL A 19 3.58 17.57 -13.16
C VAL A 19 3.82 19.06 -12.91
N GLU A 20 3.15 19.65 -11.91
CA GLU A 20 3.40 21.04 -11.51
C GLU A 20 4.82 21.23 -10.96
N GLY A 21 5.35 20.26 -10.21
CA GLY A 21 6.72 20.29 -9.70
C GLY A 21 7.78 20.23 -10.79
N ILE A 22 7.56 19.43 -11.83
CA ILE A 22 8.47 19.31 -12.99
C ILE A 22 8.37 20.58 -13.87
N SER A 23 7.17 21.11 -14.10
CA SER A 23 6.98 22.36 -14.86
C SER A 23 7.71 23.54 -14.19
N ASN A 24 7.59 23.67 -12.87
CA ASN A 24 8.21 24.75 -12.12
C ASN A 24 9.74 24.60 -11.96
N ALA A 25 10.26 23.37 -12.03
CA ALA A 25 11.70 23.11 -12.02
C ALA A 25 12.32 23.32 -13.42
N ALA A 26 11.59 22.97 -14.48
CA ALA A 26 12.02 23.19 -15.86
C ALA A 26 12.04 24.69 -16.22
N ASP A 27 11.02 25.45 -15.81
CA ASP A 27 10.94 26.91 -16.03
C ASP A 27 12.06 27.72 -15.33
N LYS A 28 12.84 27.09 -14.43
CA LYS A 28 13.93 27.75 -13.70
C LYS A 28 15.34 27.45 -14.23
N LEU A 29 15.48 26.48 -15.12
CA LEU A 29 16.78 25.96 -15.57
C LEU A 29 17.23 26.48 -16.94
N PHE A 30 16.35 27.09 -17.75
CA PHE A 30 16.72 27.58 -19.09
C PHE A 30 16.18 28.97 -19.45
N TYR A 31 17.09 29.71 -20.06
CA TYR A 31 17.14 31.12 -20.44
C TYR A 31 16.33 31.47 -21.72
N THR A 32 15.93 32.75 -21.82
CA THR A 32 15.50 33.58 -22.99
C THR A 32 14.18 33.28 -23.73
N ASP A 33 13.42 34.36 -23.96
CA ASP A 33 11.97 34.36 -24.23
C ASP A 33 11.54 34.19 -25.70
N GLU A 34 12.46 34.13 -26.66
CA GLU A 34 12.12 34.24 -28.10
C GLU A 34 12.11 32.90 -28.88
N GLU A 35 12.72 31.82 -28.37
CA GLU A 35 12.56 30.44 -28.90
C GLU A 35 11.54 29.60 -28.09
N GLN A 36 10.86 30.25 -27.13
CA GLN A 36 10.21 29.68 -25.95
C GLN A 36 8.89 28.93 -26.20
N ALA A 37 8.32 28.97 -27.41
CA ALA A 37 7.00 28.38 -27.67
C ALA A 37 7.05 27.01 -28.35
N GLU A 38 7.92 26.82 -29.35
CA GLU A 38 7.96 25.56 -30.12
C GLU A 38 8.89 24.51 -29.49
N ASP A 39 10.04 24.91 -28.96
CA ASP A 39 10.99 23.97 -28.35
C ASP A 39 10.67 23.65 -26.89
N ALA A 40 10.04 24.57 -26.14
CA ALA A 40 9.51 24.25 -24.81
C ALA A 40 8.34 23.26 -24.88
N ALA A 41 7.51 23.34 -25.94
CA ALA A 41 6.46 22.37 -26.19
C ALA A 41 7.06 20.99 -26.53
N LYS A 42 8.07 20.92 -27.40
CA LYS A 42 8.79 19.67 -27.71
C LYS A 42 9.50 19.09 -26.49
N ALA A 43 10.25 19.90 -25.73
CA ALA A 43 10.96 19.46 -24.53
C ALA A 43 9.99 19.02 -23.41
N ARG A 44 8.83 19.67 -23.26
CA ARG A 44 7.76 19.20 -22.36
C ARG A 44 7.19 17.87 -22.85
N THR A 45 6.98 17.70 -24.15
CA THR A 45 6.44 16.46 -24.72
C THR A 45 7.43 15.30 -24.60
N GLU A 46 8.71 15.52 -24.88
CA GLU A 46 9.78 14.54 -24.71
C GLU A 46 10.04 14.22 -23.23
N GLY A 47 10.06 15.24 -22.36
CA GLY A 47 10.15 15.06 -20.92
C GLY A 47 8.97 14.28 -20.34
N PHE A 48 7.75 14.54 -20.81
CA PHE A 48 6.57 13.74 -20.48
C PHE A 48 6.69 12.31 -20.99
N GLY A 49 7.24 12.10 -22.19
CA GLY A 49 7.47 10.77 -22.75
C GLY A 49 8.44 9.94 -21.92
N VAL A 50 9.58 10.53 -21.52
CA VAL A 50 10.56 9.88 -20.63
C VAL A 50 9.95 9.61 -19.25
N TYR A 51 9.17 10.55 -18.72
CA TYR A 51 8.46 10.37 -17.47
C TYR A 51 7.40 9.26 -17.53
N MET A 52 6.63 9.18 -18.63
CA MET A 52 5.65 8.12 -18.85
C MET A 52 6.33 6.76 -19.01
N ALA A 53 7.43 6.67 -19.75
CA ALA A 53 8.22 5.44 -19.87
C ALA A 53 8.81 5.00 -18.51
N TRP A 54 9.23 5.96 -17.68
CA TRP A 54 9.69 5.69 -16.32
C TRP A 54 8.54 5.25 -15.39
N LEU A 55 7.36 5.87 -15.50
CA LEU A 55 6.16 5.46 -14.78
C LEU A 55 5.71 4.06 -15.18
N GLU A 56 5.68 3.75 -16.47
CA GLU A 56 5.34 2.43 -17.00
C GLU A 56 6.30 1.37 -16.51
N SER A 57 7.62 1.59 -16.64
CA SER A 57 8.65 0.64 -16.21
C SER A 57 8.64 0.40 -14.69
N THR A 58 8.18 1.37 -13.89
CA THR A 58 8.08 1.24 -12.43
C THR A 58 6.68 0.86 -11.93
N SER A 59 5.67 0.80 -12.80
CA SER A 59 4.29 0.45 -12.43
C SER A 59 4.15 -1.02 -12.03
N GLY A 60 4.79 -1.93 -12.77
CA GLY A 60 4.76 -3.37 -12.50
C GLY A 60 5.35 -3.73 -11.14
N SER A 61 6.46 -3.10 -10.75
CA SER A 61 7.08 -3.31 -9.43
C SER A 61 6.27 -2.74 -8.27
N ARG A 62 5.51 -1.65 -8.50
CA ARG A 62 4.59 -1.08 -7.51
C ARG A 62 3.38 -1.99 -7.29
N LEU A 63 2.83 -2.56 -8.36
CA LEU A 63 1.74 -3.52 -8.29
C LEU A 63 2.18 -4.82 -7.60
N ALA A 64 3.33 -5.38 -8.00
CA ALA A 64 3.87 -6.61 -7.41
C ALA A 64 4.05 -6.49 -5.88
N ARG A 65 4.58 -5.36 -5.40
CA ARG A 65 4.74 -5.08 -3.97
C ARG A 65 3.41 -5.05 -3.21
N ARG A 66 2.38 -4.43 -3.79
CA ARG A 66 1.02 -4.40 -3.21
C ARG A 66 0.37 -5.78 -3.21
N VAL A 67 0.60 -6.59 -4.24
CA VAL A 67 0.09 -7.97 -4.32
C VAL A 67 0.73 -8.85 -3.24
N ILE A 68 2.04 -8.76 -3.02
CA ILE A 68 2.72 -9.50 -1.94
C ILE A 68 2.15 -9.07 -0.57
N ALA A 69 1.98 -7.77 -0.35
CA ALA A 69 1.38 -7.25 0.88
C ALA A 69 -0.05 -7.78 1.10
N LEU A 70 -0.86 -7.84 0.04
CA LEU A 70 -2.21 -8.41 0.08
C LEU A 70 -2.18 -9.91 0.39
N MET A 71 -1.27 -10.68 -0.20
CA MET A 71 -1.17 -12.12 0.07
C MET A 71 -0.80 -12.41 1.52
N VAL A 72 0.20 -11.70 2.06
CA VAL A 72 0.62 -11.86 3.47
C VAL A 72 -0.50 -11.46 4.43
N THR A 73 -1.15 -10.32 4.18
CA THR A 73 -2.29 -9.86 5.00
C THR A 73 -3.49 -10.80 4.84
N GLY A 74 -3.70 -11.36 3.65
CA GLY A 74 -4.81 -12.26 3.35
C GLY A 74 -4.73 -13.56 4.14
N ILE A 75 -3.53 -14.15 4.29
CA ILE A 75 -3.33 -15.33 5.13
C ILE A 75 -3.69 -15.00 6.59
N TRP A 76 -3.13 -13.92 7.14
CA TRP A 76 -3.44 -13.46 8.50
C TRP A 76 -4.94 -13.19 8.72
N ALA A 77 -5.59 -12.50 7.78
CA ALA A 77 -7.00 -12.18 7.86
C ALA A 77 -7.85 -13.46 7.81
N THR A 78 -7.45 -14.43 6.99
CA THR A 78 -8.14 -15.73 6.88
C THR A 78 -8.00 -16.52 8.19
N GLU A 79 -6.82 -16.58 8.80
CA GLU A 79 -6.63 -17.20 10.12
C GLU A 79 -7.54 -16.59 11.18
N HIS A 80 -7.64 -15.25 11.20
CA HIS A 80 -8.50 -14.55 12.15
C HIS A 80 -9.99 -14.83 11.89
N MET A 81 -10.42 -14.81 10.63
CA MET A 81 -11.79 -15.16 10.26
C MET A 81 -12.13 -16.61 10.59
N MET A 82 -11.22 -17.55 10.34
CA MET A 82 -11.41 -18.96 10.70
C MET A 82 -11.48 -19.16 12.21
N SER A 83 -10.63 -18.46 12.98
CA SER A 83 -10.71 -18.48 14.43
C SER A 83 -12.09 -18.05 14.92
N VAL A 84 -12.59 -16.90 14.48
CA VAL A 84 -13.92 -16.40 14.87
C VAL A 84 -15.04 -17.34 14.44
N ALA A 85 -14.97 -17.90 13.23
CA ALA A 85 -15.96 -18.84 12.71
C ALA A 85 -16.00 -20.14 13.54
N LEU A 86 -14.84 -20.70 13.86
CA LEU A 86 -14.72 -21.93 14.65
C LEU A 86 -15.12 -21.71 16.12
N GLY A 87 -14.77 -20.56 16.70
CA GLY A 87 -15.23 -20.18 18.04
C GLY A 87 -16.74 -20.00 18.11
N SER A 88 -17.35 -19.42 17.07
CA SER A 88 -18.81 -19.30 16.96
C SER A 88 -19.49 -20.66 16.78
N TYR A 89 -18.90 -21.54 15.97
CA TYR A 89 -19.39 -22.90 15.75
C TYR A 89 -19.31 -23.77 17.02
N ALA A 90 -18.28 -23.57 17.85
CA ALA A 90 -18.08 -24.33 19.08
C ALA A 90 -19.31 -24.26 20.00
N VAL A 91 -20.00 -23.12 20.07
CA VAL A 91 -21.22 -22.92 20.88
C VAL A 91 -22.33 -23.92 20.54
N PHE A 92 -22.40 -24.36 19.28
CA PHE A 92 -23.45 -25.25 18.78
C PHE A 92 -22.97 -26.69 18.63
N ALA A 93 -21.68 -26.95 18.84
CA ALA A 93 -21.07 -28.26 18.65
C ALA A 93 -21.31 -29.17 19.88
N THR A 94 -21.45 -30.48 19.62
CA THR A 94 -21.67 -31.48 20.67
C THR A 94 -20.40 -31.72 21.52
N ASP A 95 -19.22 -31.44 20.97
CA ASP A 95 -17.92 -31.48 21.66
C ASP A 95 -17.19 -30.14 21.42
N PRO A 96 -17.51 -29.10 22.21
CA PRO A 96 -17.02 -27.73 21.98
C PRO A 96 -15.51 -27.61 22.21
N VAL A 97 -14.93 -28.45 23.07
CA VAL A 97 -13.55 -28.32 23.56
C VAL A 97 -12.52 -28.36 22.43
N LYS A 98 -12.74 -29.21 21.42
CA LYS A 98 -11.83 -29.31 20.27
C LYS A 98 -11.90 -28.06 19.39
N TRP A 99 -13.09 -27.53 19.16
CA TRP A 99 -13.32 -26.36 18.33
C TRP A 99 -12.81 -25.08 18.98
N GLU A 100 -13.04 -24.93 20.29
CA GLU A 100 -12.47 -23.83 21.09
C GLU A 100 -10.95 -23.86 21.06
N ARG A 101 -10.34 -25.04 21.18
CA ARG A 101 -8.88 -25.17 21.14
C ARG A 101 -8.29 -24.76 19.79
N VAL A 102 -8.90 -25.20 18.68
CA VAL A 102 -8.45 -24.80 17.33
C VAL A 102 -8.67 -23.30 17.12
N SER A 103 -9.82 -22.77 17.53
CA SER A 103 -10.12 -21.34 17.50
C SER A 103 -9.07 -20.52 18.26
N ALA A 104 -8.70 -20.96 19.47
CA ALA A 104 -7.71 -20.28 20.31
C ALA A 104 -6.30 -20.33 19.72
N MET A 105 -5.90 -21.47 19.12
CA MET A 105 -4.59 -21.59 18.45
C MET A 105 -4.49 -20.64 17.25
N LEU A 106 -5.54 -20.58 16.42
CA LEU A 106 -5.58 -19.65 15.28
C LEU A 106 -5.61 -18.17 15.73
N ALA A 107 -6.35 -17.85 16.80
CA ALA A 107 -6.35 -16.50 17.37
C ALA A 107 -4.97 -16.11 17.91
N GLY A 108 -4.28 -17.04 18.57
CA GLY A 108 -2.93 -16.84 19.09
C GLY A 108 -1.94 -16.48 17.98
N ASN A 109 -1.87 -17.33 16.95
CA ASN A 109 -1.00 -17.10 15.78
C ASN A 109 -1.31 -15.77 15.07
N ALA A 110 -2.59 -15.45 14.87
CA ALA A 110 -2.99 -14.19 14.27
C ALA A 110 -2.55 -12.98 15.13
N THR A 111 -2.70 -13.08 16.45
CA THR A 111 -2.36 -12.00 17.39
C THR A 111 -0.87 -11.73 17.46
N GLU A 112 -0.04 -12.77 17.44
CA GLU A 112 1.42 -12.65 17.39
C GLU A 112 1.88 -11.92 16.11
N ASN A 113 1.19 -12.18 15.00
CA ASN A 113 1.50 -11.60 13.70
C ASN A 113 0.88 -10.22 13.46
N ASN A 114 -0.02 -9.72 14.32
CA ASN A 114 -0.71 -8.43 14.14
C ASN A 114 0.25 -7.26 13.90
N ALA A 115 1.34 -7.17 14.68
CA ALA A 115 2.29 -6.07 14.56
C ALA A 115 3.04 -6.12 13.23
N LEU A 116 3.45 -7.32 12.81
CA LEU A 116 4.17 -7.52 11.55
C LEU A 116 3.29 -7.22 10.34
N VAL A 117 2.04 -7.71 10.34
CA VAL A 117 1.05 -7.41 9.29
C VAL A 117 0.70 -5.92 9.26
N GLY A 118 0.58 -5.29 10.43
CA GLY A 118 0.37 -3.84 10.54
C GLY A 118 1.51 -3.03 9.90
N VAL A 119 2.76 -3.43 10.11
CA VAL A 119 3.93 -2.82 9.46
C VAL A 119 3.87 -2.99 7.94
N VAL A 120 3.57 -4.19 7.46
CA VAL A 120 3.42 -4.47 6.01
C VAL A 120 2.34 -3.59 5.41
N LEU A 121 1.17 -3.50 6.04
CA LEU A 121 0.06 -2.66 5.55
C LEU A 121 0.42 -1.18 5.52
N LEU A 122 1.00 -0.66 6.59
CA LEU A 122 1.39 0.75 6.65
C LEU A 122 2.50 1.08 5.66
N PHE A 123 3.48 0.18 5.48
CA PHE A 123 4.58 0.38 4.54
C PHE A 123 4.09 0.40 3.08
N TYR A 124 3.18 -0.51 2.70
CA TYR A 124 2.73 -0.63 1.30
C TYR A 124 1.49 0.18 0.94
N PHE A 125 0.62 0.50 1.90
CA PHE A 125 -0.65 1.21 1.67
C PHE A 125 -0.81 2.50 2.48
N GLY A 126 0.00 2.74 3.51
CA GLY A 126 -0.23 3.84 4.45
C GLY A 126 0.16 5.24 3.95
N GLY A 127 0.82 5.35 2.81
CA GLY A 127 1.24 6.66 2.27
C GLY A 127 2.26 7.40 3.17
N PRO A 128 2.56 8.68 2.88
CA PRO A 128 3.63 9.43 3.57
C PRO A 128 3.40 9.62 5.07
N ALA A 129 2.14 9.77 5.51
CA ALA A 129 1.78 9.97 6.92
C ALA A 129 1.87 8.67 7.78
N ALA A 130 1.84 7.49 7.16
CA ALA A 130 1.91 6.22 7.89
C ALA A 130 3.33 5.84 8.35
N MET A 131 4.36 6.51 7.85
CA MET A 131 5.75 6.24 8.21
C MET A 131 6.03 6.43 9.71
N GLU A 132 5.38 7.40 10.37
CA GLU A 132 5.45 7.57 11.82
C GLU A 132 4.75 6.43 12.57
N GLY A 133 3.65 5.92 12.03
CA GLY A 133 2.93 4.76 12.55
C GLY A 133 3.73 3.45 12.47
N VAL A 134 4.49 3.25 11.38
CA VAL A 134 5.42 2.11 11.24
C VAL A 134 6.46 2.14 12.34
N LYS A 135 7.08 3.30 12.60
CA LYS A 135 8.10 3.46 13.64
C LYS A 135 7.54 3.11 15.03
N GLY A 136 6.34 3.58 15.36
CA GLY A 136 5.68 3.27 16.63
C GLY A 136 5.24 1.80 16.78
N LEU A 137 4.97 1.09 15.69
CA LEU A 137 4.69 -0.35 15.72
C LEU A 137 5.96 -1.19 15.86
N VAL A 138 7.03 -0.83 15.14
CA VAL A 138 8.34 -1.48 15.25
C VAL A 138 8.90 -1.33 16.67
N ASP A 139 8.82 -0.13 17.26
CA ASP A 139 9.29 0.10 18.63
C ASP A 139 8.53 -0.72 19.67
N ARG A 140 7.24 -0.98 19.47
CA ARG A 140 6.44 -1.86 20.35
C ARG A 140 6.78 -3.34 20.17
N TRP A 141 7.17 -3.75 18.97
CA TRP A 141 7.56 -5.12 18.68
C TRP A 141 8.95 -5.45 19.23
N VAL A 142 9.92 -4.53 19.12
CA VAL A 142 11.29 -4.70 19.65
C VAL A 142 11.34 -4.66 21.18
N LYS A 143 10.39 -3.99 21.83
CA LYS A 143 10.32 -3.85 23.30
C LYS A 143 9.45 -4.92 24.00
N ARG A 144 8.90 -5.88 23.25
CA ARG A 144 8.25 -7.08 23.79
C ARG A 144 9.27 -8.18 23.98
#